data_AF-A0AA37SCH3-F1
#
_entry.id   AF-A0AA37SCH3-F1
#
_cell.length_a   1.000
_cell.length_b   1.000
_cell.length_c   1.000
_cell.angle_alpha   90.00
_cell.angle_beta   90.00
_cell.angle_gamma   90.00
#
_symmetry.space_group_name_H-M   'P 1'
#
loop_
_entity.id
_entity.type
_entity.pdbx_description
1 polymer ?
#
loop_
_entity_poly.entity_id
_entity_poly.type
_entity_poly.pdbx_seq_one_letter_code
_entity_poly.pdbx_strand_id
1 'polypeptide(L)'
;MGAGGEFFTFFNERKRKDICRALFNTYYQEQADKQIIFDTNRIWTARLHQLTELYDDFKVICCVRNPAWVMDSFEVIYRKNPFDYSRMYNPQSRQTVYSRCESMISASGTVGSAWTALKEAYYGEYSDRLLLIDYDLLTQHPVKTLELLYQFIGEPMYDHDFNSVDYEANEFDRNLGAKGLHQVKKKVEFKTRRSILPPELFQKYSDMAFWQDTAGTSASIISSK
;
A
#
# COMPACT_ATOMS: atom_id res chain seq x y z
N MET A 1 1.49 -26.33 -1.42
CA MET A 1 2.80 -26.65 -0.79
C MET A 1 2.83 -26.46 0.73
N GLY A 2 1.69 -26.17 1.39
CA GLY A 2 1.59 -26.09 2.86
C GLY A 2 1.15 -27.40 3.50
N ALA A 3 1.26 -27.51 4.84
CA ALA A 3 1.05 -28.76 5.59
C ALA A 3 -0.33 -29.41 5.40
N GLY A 4 -1.33 -28.65 4.95
CA GLY A 4 -2.67 -29.17 4.63
C GLY A 4 -2.82 -29.87 3.27
N GLY A 5 -1.75 -29.97 2.46
CA GLY A 5 -1.80 -30.64 1.16
C GLY A 5 -1.28 -32.08 1.22
N GLU A 6 -1.97 -33.01 0.54
CA GLU A 6 -1.61 -34.44 0.44
C GLU A 6 -0.14 -34.67 0.03
N PHE A 7 0.39 -33.80 -0.83
CA PHE A 7 1.75 -33.90 -1.37
C PHE A 7 2.78 -32.98 -0.66
N PHE A 8 2.47 -32.43 0.52
CA PHE A 8 3.34 -31.48 1.22
C PHE A 8 4.77 -32.01 1.43
N THR A 9 4.91 -33.30 1.72
CA THR A 9 6.18 -33.99 2.00
C THR A 9 7.10 -34.07 0.78
N PHE A 10 6.58 -33.91 -0.44
CA PHE A 10 7.38 -33.93 -1.67
C PHE A 10 8.13 -32.63 -1.94
N PHE A 11 7.75 -31.55 -1.25
CA PHE A 11 8.39 -30.24 -1.35
C PHE A 11 9.27 -30.06 -0.12
N ASN A 12 10.60 -30.18 -0.25
CA ASN A 12 11.49 -29.70 0.80
C ASN A 12 11.59 -28.16 0.73
N GLU A 13 12.22 -27.55 1.72
CA GLU A 13 12.35 -26.09 1.79
C GLU A 13 12.97 -25.49 0.51
N ARG A 14 14.07 -26.08 0.03
CA ARG A 14 14.72 -25.67 -1.22
C ARG A 14 13.75 -25.68 -2.40
N LYS A 15 13.01 -26.77 -2.62
CA LYS A 15 11.99 -26.86 -3.68
C LYS A 15 10.92 -25.78 -3.55
N ARG A 16 10.46 -25.47 -2.33
CA ARG A 16 9.47 -24.41 -2.10
C ARG A 16 10.04 -23.05 -2.53
N LYS A 17 11.28 -22.74 -2.14
CA LYS A 17 11.99 -21.51 -2.53
C LYS A 17 12.17 -21.43 -4.05
N ASP A 18 12.61 -22.52 -4.69
CA ASP A 18 12.83 -22.59 -6.14
C ASP A 18 11.51 -22.38 -6.92
N ILE A 19 10.41 -22.97 -6.45
CA ILE A 19 9.08 -22.75 -7.06
C ILE A 19 8.63 -21.31 -6.87
N CYS A 20 8.79 -20.72 -5.68
CA CYS A 20 8.46 -19.32 -5.46
C CYS A 20 9.26 -18.40 -6.40
N ARG A 21 10.58 -18.59 -6.53
CA ARG A 21 11.41 -17.82 -7.47
C ARG A 21 10.96 -18.02 -8.92
N ALA A 22 10.64 -19.25 -9.31
CA ALA A 22 10.12 -19.52 -10.65
C ALA A 22 8.81 -18.77 -10.93
N LEU A 23 7.91 -18.65 -9.95
CA LEU A 23 6.68 -17.85 -10.10
C LEU A 23 6.98 -16.38 -10.37
N PHE A 24 7.88 -15.76 -9.61
CA PHE A 24 8.30 -14.37 -9.85
C PHE A 24 8.93 -14.22 -11.25
N ASN A 25 9.91 -15.06 -11.58
CA ASN A 25 10.60 -14.99 -12.87
C ASN A 25 9.66 -15.18 -14.06
N THR A 26 8.67 -16.07 -13.92
CA THR A 26 7.67 -16.30 -14.97
C THR A 26 6.69 -15.13 -15.07
N TYR A 27 6.24 -14.58 -13.94
CA TYR A 27 5.32 -13.45 -13.91
C TYR A 27 5.93 -12.20 -14.57
N TYR A 28 7.22 -11.94 -14.35
CA TYR A 28 7.95 -10.81 -14.95
C TYR A 28 8.72 -11.16 -16.22
N GLN A 29 8.39 -12.27 -16.89
CA GLN A 29 9.12 -12.72 -18.08
C GLN A 29 9.07 -11.67 -19.21
N GLU A 30 7.97 -10.95 -19.34
CA GLU A 30 7.81 -9.86 -20.32
C GLU A 30 8.70 -8.64 -20.02
N GLN A 31 9.20 -8.52 -18.79
CA GLN A 31 10.10 -7.47 -18.31
C GLN A 31 11.51 -8.02 -18.05
N ALA A 32 11.88 -9.16 -18.63
CA ALA A 32 13.19 -9.78 -18.43
C ALA A 32 14.38 -8.90 -18.91
N ASP A 33 14.13 -7.88 -19.72
CA ASP A 33 15.12 -6.88 -20.13
C ASP A 33 15.34 -5.78 -19.08
N LYS A 34 14.49 -5.71 -18.04
CA LYS A 34 14.59 -4.72 -16.97
C LYS A 34 15.48 -5.24 -15.84
N GLN A 35 16.34 -4.36 -15.34
CA GLN A 35 17.20 -4.65 -14.17
C GLN A 35 16.41 -4.57 -12.85
N ILE A 36 15.36 -3.76 -12.82
CA ILE A 36 14.62 -3.41 -11.61
C ILE A 36 13.13 -3.54 -11.88
N ILE A 37 12.44 -4.18 -10.95
CA ILE A 37 11.00 -4.37 -10.97
C ILE A 37 10.39 -3.62 -9.80
N PHE A 38 9.50 -2.68 -10.09
CA PHE A 38 8.61 -2.10 -9.10
C PHE A 38 7.29 -2.88 -9.11
N ASP A 39 7.01 -3.61 -8.04
CA ASP A 39 5.72 -4.26 -7.84
C ASP A 39 4.92 -3.58 -6.73
N THR A 40 3.61 -3.47 -6.91
CA THR A 40 2.72 -2.85 -5.95
C THR A 40 1.74 -3.84 -5.35
N ASN A 41 1.89 -4.10 -4.05
CA ASN A 41 0.92 -4.84 -3.28
C ASN A 41 0.88 -4.31 -1.85
N ARG A 42 -0.32 -3.94 -1.39
CA ARG A 42 -0.56 -3.43 -0.03
C ARG A 42 -0.26 -4.45 1.08
N ILE A 43 0.02 -5.71 0.73
CA ILE A 43 0.32 -6.81 1.64
C ILE A 43 1.81 -7.23 1.61
N TRP A 44 2.67 -6.58 0.81
CA TRP A 44 4.10 -6.96 0.77
C TRP A 44 4.80 -6.91 2.12
N THR A 45 4.41 -5.97 2.98
CA THR A 45 4.93 -5.85 4.33
C THR A 45 4.62 -7.06 5.23
N ALA A 46 3.52 -7.78 4.98
CA ALA A 46 3.25 -9.05 5.68
C ALA A 46 4.13 -10.22 5.19
N ARG A 47 4.95 -10.01 4.16
CA ARG A 47 5.72 -11.06 3.48
C ARG A 47 7.23 -10.89 3.65
N LEU A 48 7.70 -9.94 4.45
CA LEU A 48 9.13 -9.69 4.63
C LEU A 48 9.90 -10.96 5.02
N HIS A 49 9.39 -11.73 5.99
CA HIS A 49 9.99 -13.00 6.42
C HIS A 49 10.11 -14.07 5.31
N GLN A 50 9.31 -13.99 4.25
CA GLN A 50 9.41 -14.87 3.09
C GLN A 50 10.31 -14.26 2.02
N LEU A 51 10.25 -12.94 1.83
CA LEU A 51 11.03 -12.23 0.82
C LEU A 51 12.52 -12.28 1.13
N THR A 52 12.93 -12.15 2.40
CA THR A 52 14.32 -12.28 2.84
C THR A 52 14.91 -13.66 2.55
N GLU A 53 14.08 -14.69 2.54
CA GLU A 53 14.48 -16.06 2.20
C GLU A 53 14.57 -16.31 0.69
N LEU A 54 13.98 -15.42 -0.13
CA LEU A 54 13.92 -15.54 -1.58
C LEU A 54 14.94 -14.63 -2.28
N TYR A 55 15.11 -13.41 -1.79
CA TYR A 55 15.93 -12.36 -2.39
C TYR A 55 16.72 -11.62 -1.31
N ASP A 56 18.02 -11.50 -1.51
CA ASP A 56 18.89 -10.77 -0.59
C ASP A 56 18.73 -9.26 -0.77
N ASP A 57 18.57 -8.79 -2.01
CA ASP A 57 18.46 -7.38 -2.38
C ASP A 57 17.02 -7.05 -2.81
N PHE A 58 16.20 -6.67 -1.84
CA PHE A 58 14.88 -6.09 -2.08
C PHE A 58 14.62 -4.98 -1.06
N LYS A 59 13.84 -3.99 -1.50
CA LYS A 59 13.42 -2.83 -0.73
C LYS A 59 11.91 -2.68 -0.81
N VAL A 60 11.30 -2.13 0.23
CA VAL A 60 9.85 -1.90 0.26
C VAL A 60 9.57 -0.43 0.48
N ILE A 61 8.88 0.18 -0.49
CA ILE A 61 8.46 1.57 -0.42
C ILE A 61 7.03 1.62 0.11
N CYS A 62 6.86 2.23 1.28
CA CYS A 62 5.63 2.31 2.04
C CYS A 62 5.06 3.73 1.95
N CYS A 63 4.19 3.98 0.98
CA CYS A 63 3.47 5.25 0.90
C CYS A 63 2.45 5.33 2.04
N VAL A 64 2.67 6.25 2.98
CA VAL A 64 1.81 6.45 4.16
C VAL A 64 1.06 7.77 4.05
N ARG A 65 -0.13 7.80 4.66
CA ARG A 65 -0.97 8.99 4.77
C ARG A 65 -1.77 8.86 6.05
N ASN A 66 -2.07 9.99 6.71
CA ASN A 66 -2.96 9.99 7.88
C ASN A 66 -4.19 9.08 7.60
N PRO A 67 -4.43 8.03 8.42
CA PRO A 67 -5.47 7.05 8.13
C PRO A 67 -6.87 7.66 8.05
N ALA A 68 -7.14 8.77 8.73
CA ALA A 68 -8.39 9.50 8.60
C ALA A 68 -8.65 9.99 7.16
N TRP A 69 -7.61 10.50 6.48
CA TRP A 69 -7.72 10.91 5.09
C TRP A 69 -7.86 9.72 4.12
N VAL A 70 -7.31 8.56 4.47
CA VAL A 70 -7.52 7.31 3.73
C VAL A 70 -9.00 6.88 3.83
N MET A 71 -9.55 6.87 5.04
CA MET A 71 -10.95 6.54 5.29
C MET A 71 -11.91 7.54 4.61
N ASP A 72 -11.60 8.82 4.68
CA ASP A 72 -12.33 9.89 4.00
C ASP A 72 -12.31 9.70 2.47
N SER A 73 -11.18 9.25 1.91
CA SER A 73 -11.08 8.93 0.48
C SER A 73 -12.03 7.81 0.05
N PHE A 74 -12.11 6.73 0.82
CA PHE A 74 -13.05 5.64 0.54
C PHE A 74 -14.51 6.10 0.64
N GLU A 75 -14.84 6.92 1.64
CA GLU A 75 -16.19 7.47 1.78
C GLU A 75 -16.55 8.43 0.62
N VAL A 76 -15.60 9.22 0.13
CA VAL A 76 -15.82 10.06 -1.06
C VAL A 76 -16.12 9.21 -2.29
N ILE A 77 -15.37 8.12 -2.50
CA ILE A 77 -15.62 7.18 -3.61
C ILE A 77 -16.98 6.49 -3.46
N TYR A 78 -17.35 6.07 -2.25
CA TYR A 78 -18.66 5.48 -1.99
C TYR A 78 -19.79 6.46 -2.36
N ARG A 79 -19.72 7.72 -1.90
CA ARG A 79 -20.75 8.74 -2.20
C ARG A 79 -20.79 9.17 -3.66
N LYS A 80 -19.67 9.07 -4.39
CA LYS A 80 -19.60 9.35 -5.84
C LYS A 80 -20.39 8.34 -6.67
N ASN A 81 -20.63 7.14 -6.12
CA ASN A 81 -21.28 6.03 -6.81
C ASN A 81 -22.55 5.58 -6.06
N PRO A 82 -23.57 6.45 -5.88
CA PRO A 82 -24.69 6.20 -4.98
C PRO A 82 -25.61 5.04 -5.40
N PHE A 83 -25.57 4.65 -6.68
CA PHE A 83 -26.37 3.56 -7.24
C PHE A 83 -25.56 2.29 -7.52
N ASP A 84 -24.23 2.34 -7.31
CA ASP A 84 -23.39 1.17 -7.43
C ASP A 84 -23.19 0.55 -6.04
N TYR A 85 -23.70 -0.67 -5.88
CA TYR A 85 -23.51 -1.41 -4.65
C TYR A 85 -22.12 -2.04 -4.64
N SER A 86 -21.13 -1.25 -4.21
CA SER A 86 -19.73 -1.67 -4.15
C SER A 86 -19.57 -3.01 -3.41
N ARG A 87 -18.79 -3.92 -4.01
CA ARG A 87 -18.42 -5.23 -3.43
C ARG A 87 -17.52 -5.11 -2.21
N MET A 88 -17.01 -3.90 -1.93
CA MET A 88 -16.21 -3.61 -0.74
C MET A 88 -17.03 -3.66 0.55
N TYR A 89 -18.36 -3.59 0.45
CA TYR A 89 -19.27 -3.57 1.59
C TYR A 89 -20.36 -4.63 1.44
N ASN A 90 -20.75 -5.24 2.55
CA ASN A 90 -21.90 -6.14 2.62
C ASN A 90 -23.15 -5.35 3.10
N PRO A 91 -24.35 -5.95 3.09
CA PRO A 91 -25.57 -5.24 3.50
C PRO A 91 -25.50 -4.63 4.91
N GLN A 92 -24.78 -5.26 5.84
CA GLN A 92 -24.61 -4.77 7.21
C GLN A 92 -23.61 -3.61 7.28
N SER A 93 -22.46 -3.72 6.62
CA SER A 93 -21.42 -2.69 6.66
C SER A 93 -21.75 -1.46 5.82
N ARG A 94 -22.68 -1.56 4.85
CA ARG A 94 -23.00 -0.45 3.93
C ARG A 94 -23.88 0.66 4.53
N GLN A 95 -24.55 0.43 5.67
CA GLN A 95 -25.64 1.29 6.14
C GLN A 95 -25.22 2.74 6.43
N THR A 96 -24.16 2.93 7.21
CA THR A 96 -23.70 4.26 7.65
C THR A 96 -22.22 4.44 7.39
N VAL A 97 -21.74 5.68 7.47
CA VAL A 97 -20.29 5.95 7.42
C VAL A 97 -19.56 5.19 8.53
N TYR A 98 -20.16 5.05 9.71
CA TYR A 98 -19.60 4.30 10.83
C TYR A 98 -19.40 2.83 10.50
N SER A 99 -20.43 2.14 10.00
CA SER A 99 -20.35 0.72 9.68
C SER A 99 -19.39 0.45 8.50
N ARG A 100 -19.33 1.37 7.53
CA ARG A 100 -18.38 1.27 6.41
C ARG A 100 -16.95 1.46 6.89
N CYS A 101 -16.71 2.47 7.72
CA CYS A 101 -15.39 2.74 8.25
C CYS A 101 -14.90 1.62 9.19
N GLU A 102 -15.78 1.10 10.05
CA GLU A 102 -15.48 -0.05 10.90
C GLU A 102 -15.10 -1.29 10.09
N SER A 103 -15.89 -1.63 9.07
CA SER A 103 -15.60 -2.75 8.18
C SER A 103 -14.24 -2.60 7.48
N MET A 104 -13.91 -1.39 7.01
CA MET A 104 -12.68 -1.14 6.25
C MET A 104 -11.42 -1.18 7.11
N ILE A 105 -11.49 -0.69 8.36
CA ILE A 105 -10.35 -0.64 9.29
C ILE A 105 -10.18 -1.94 10.09
N SER A 106 -11.15 -2.85 10.04
CA SER A 106 -11.04 -4.17 10.67
C SER A 106 -9.81 -4.94 10.17
N ALA A 107 -9.31 -5.90 10.95
CA ALA A 107 -8.11 -6.66 10.60
C ALA A 107 -8.23 -7.41 9.25
N SER A 108 -9.44 -7.83 8.87
CA SER A 108 -9.75 -8.42 7.56
C SER A 108 -10.20 -7.41 6.51
N GLY A 109 -10.38 -6.15 6.90
CA GLY A 109 -10.76 -5.04 6.02
C GLY A 109 -9.61 -4.57 5.14
N THR A 110 -9.95 -3.91 4.03
CA THR A 110 -8.98 -3.46 3.02
C THR A 110 -7.92 -2.51 3.58
N VAL A 111 -8.29 -1.64 4.54
CA VAL A 111 -7.36 -0.70 5.16
C VAL A 111 -6.68 -1.35 6.36
N GLY A 112 -7.44 -2.01 7.23
CA GLY A 112 -6.90 -2.58 8.46
C GLY A 112 -5.89 -3.71 8.25
N SER A 113 -6.08 -4.54 7.22
CA SER A 113 -5.12 -5.59 6.85
C SER A 113 -3.77 -5.01 6.41
N ALA A 114 -3.78 -4.05 5.50
CA ALA A 114 -2.57 -3.37 5.03
C ALA A 114 -1.90 -2.55 6.15
N TRP A 115 -2.70 -1.87 6.99
CA TRP A 115 -2.20 -1.12 8.13
C TRP A 115 -1.52 -2.02 9.16
N THR A 116 -2.14 -3.15 9.51
CA THR A 116 -1.56 -4.12 10.46
C THR A 116 -0.29 -4.76 9.88
N ALA A 117 -0.31 -5.11 8.59
CA ALA A 117 0.86 -5.66 7.89
C ALA A 117 2.04 -4.68 7.90
N LEU A 118 1.80 -3.39 7.59
CA LEU A 118 2.84 -2.37 7.67
C LEU A 118 3.32 -2.18 9.12
N LYS A 119 2.42 -2.18 10.10
CA LYS A 119 2.78 -2.02 11.51
C LYS A 119 3.67 -3.16 12.01
N GLU A 120 3.36 -4.40 11.64
CA GLU A 120 4.20 -5.57 11.93
C GLU A 120 5.59 -5.42 11.31
N ALA A 121 5.66 -5.07 10.02
CA ALA A 121 6.92 -4.85 9.32
C ALA A 121 7.75 -3.72 9.93
N TYR A 122 7.10 -2.62 10.33
CA TYR A 122 7.75 -1.42 10.84
C TYR A 122 8.46 -1.64 12.17
N TYR A 123 7.86 -2.42 13.08
CA TYR A 123 8.50 -2.82 14.35
C TYR A 123 9.22 -4.17 14.26
N GLY A 124 9.31 -4.75 13.06
CA GLY A 124 9.89 -6.05 12.81
C GLY A 124 11.40 -6.03 12.58
N GLU A 125 12.00 -7.22 12.56
CA GLU A 125 13.44 -7.44 12.39
C GLU A 125 14.00 -6.94 11.04
N TYR A 126 13.15 -6.81 10.01
CA TYR A 126 13.53 -6.39 8.66
C TYR A 126 13.09 -4.96 8.33
N SER A 127 12.90 -4.13 9.36
CA SER A 127 12.43 -2.74 9.19
C SER A 127 13.43 -1.85 8.46
N ASP A 128 14.72 -2.20 8.44
CA ASP A 128 15.79 -1.54 7.68
C ASP A 128 15.57 -1.58 6.15
N ARG A 129 14.77 -2.54 5.66
CA ARG A 129 14.38 -2.63 4.25
C ARG A 129 13.24 -1.69 3.84
N LEU A 130 12.68 -0.94 4.79
CA LEU A 130 11.53 -0.08 4.56
C LEU A 130 11.93 1.37 4.33
N LEU A 131 11.31 1.99 3.32
CA LEU A 131 11.23 3.44 3.19
C LEU A 131 9.78 3.87 3.31
N LEU A 132 9.44 4.64 4.35
CA LEU A 132 8.15 5.28 4.47
C LEU A 132 8.17 6.64 3.79
N ILE A 133 7.17 6.90 2.96
CA ILE A 133 7.00 8.16 2.23
C ILE A 133 5.66 8.78 2.62
N ASP A 134 5.72 9.91 3.31
CA ASP A 134 4.51 10.65 3.65
C ASP A 134 3.88 11.30 2.41
N TYR A 135 2.59 11.04 2.20
CA TYR A 135 1.82 11.54 1.06
C TYR A 135 1.79 13.07 1.00
N ASP A 136 1.70 13.77 2.14
CA ASP A 136 1.63 15.22 2.16
C ASP A 136 2.98 15.80 1.71
N LEU A 137 4.11 15.20 2.12
CA LEU A 137 5.43 15.58 1.62
C LEU A 137 5.61 15.25 0.13
N LEU A 138 5.23 14.05 -0.32
CA LEU A 138 5.33 13.68 -1.73
C LEU A 138 4.57 14.66 -2.63
N THR A 139 3.40 15.11 -2.19
CA THR A 139 2.55 16.00 -2.98
C THR A 139 2.88 17.49 -2.86
N GLN A 140 3.61 17.90 -1.82
CA GLN A 140 4.11 19.27 -1.66
C GLN A 140 5.53 19.47 -2.21
N HIS A 141 6.38 18.43 -2.14
CA HIS A 141 7.79 18.47 -2.50
C HIS A 141 8.22 17.26 -3.36
N PRO A 142 7.54 16.98 -4.49
CA PRO A 142 7.70 15.74 -5.24
C PRO A 142 9.12 15.48 -5.73
N VAL A 143 9.82 16.50 -6.24
CA VAL A 143 11.21 16.38 -6.71
C VAL A 143 12.11 15.86 -5.59
N LYS A 144 12.10 16.53 -4.44
CA LYS A 144 12.95 16.19 -3.29
C LYS A 144 12.59 14.83 -2.69
N THR A 145 11.29 14.50 -2.63
CA THR A 145 10.86 13.17 -2.16
C THR A 145 11.36 12.07 -3.06
N LEU A 146 11.33 12.25 -4.38
CA LEU A 146 11.83 11.26 -5.34
C LEU A 146 13.36 11.18 -5.27
N GLU A 147 14.10 12.29 -5.15
CA GLU A 147 15.57 12.25 -4.94
C GLU A 147 15.96 11.34 -3.76
N LEU A 148 15.26 11.46 -2.62
CA LEU A 148 15.49 10.62 -1.45
C LEU A 148 15.06 9.16 -1.67
N LEU A 149 13.98 8.93 -2.43
CA LEU A 149 13.60 7.57 -2.85
C LEU A 149 14.70 6.94 -3.72
N TYR A 150 15.24 7.67 -4.71
CA TYR A 150 16.32 7.20 -5.57
C TYR A 150 17.60 6.91 -4.79
N GLN A 151 17.95 7.76 -3.83
CA GLN A 151 19.05 7.51 -2.91
C GLN A 151 18.84 6.23 -2.10
N PHE A 152 17.62 6.01 -1.58
CA PHE A 152 17.29 4.80 -0.83
C PHE A 152 17.37 3.54 -1.68
N ILE A 153 16.85 3.56 -2.91
CA ILE A 153 16.93 2.40 -3.81
C ILE A 153 18.31 2.21 -4.43
N GLY A 154 19.18 3.23 -4.42
CA GLY A 154 20.54 3.15 -4.93
C GLY A 154 20.64 3.33 -6.44
N GLU A 155 19.66 3.98 -7.06
CA GLU A 155 19.53 4.11 -8.51
C GLU A 155 19.75 5.56 -8.99
N PRO A 156 20.17 5.77 -10.24
CA PRO A 156 20.25 7.10 -10.81
C PRO A 156 18.86 7.71 -10.98
N MET A 157 18.73 9.00 -10.62
CA MET A 157 17.49 9.75 -10.75
C MET A 157 17.02 9.76 -12.21
N TYR A 158 15.74 9.40 -12.41
CA TYR A 158 15.05 9.59 -13.68
C TYR A 158 14.41 10.98 -13.73
N ASP A 159 14.32 11.57 -14.92
CA ASP A 159 13.67 12.87 -15.11
C ASP A 159 12.14 12.70 -15.13
N HIS A 160 11.51 12.93 -13.97
CA HIS A 160 10.07 12.74 -13.77
C HIS A 160 9.27 14.00 -14.12
N ASP A 161 8.24 13.86 -14.97
CA ASP A 161 7.26 14.93 -15.19
C ASP A 161 6.09 14.85 -14.19
N PHE A 162 6.21 15.63 -13.11
CA PHE A 162 5.17 15.73 -12.07
C PHE A 162 3.88 16.44 -12.52
N ASN A 163 3.84 17.01 -13.73
CA ASN A 163 2.65 17.67 -14.28
C ASN A 163 1.86 16.77 -15.23
N SER A 164 2.44 15.63 -15.64
CA SER A 164 1.84 14.72 -16.61
C SER A 164 1.94 13.24 -16.20
N VAL A 165 1.43 12.93 -15.02
CA VAL A 165 1.24 11.55 -14.55
C VAL A 165 -0.06 10.98 -15.11
N ASP A 166 -0.04 9.73 -15.56
CA ASP A 166 -1.24 9.03 -16.02
C ASP A 166 -1.32 7.64 -15.41
N TYR A 167 -2.45 7.36 -14.75
CA TYR A 167 -2.75 6.04 -14.20
C TYR A 167 -4.24 5.92 -13.90
N GLU A 168 -4.83 4.81 -14.37
CA GLU A 168 -6.19 4.41 -14.06
C GLU A 168 -6.34 2.88 -14.12
N ALA A 169 -7.13 2.31 -13.19
CA ALA A 169 -7.46 0.88 -13.17
C ALA A 169 -8.96 0.65 -13.41
N ASN A 170 -9.45 1.18 -14.53
CA ASN A 170 -10.88 1.33 -14.80
C ASN A 170 -11.67 0.02 -14.73
N GLU A 171 -11.14 -1.08 -15.27
CA GLU A 171 -11.84 -2.37 -15.23
C GLU A 171 -11.94 -2.95 -13.82
N PHE A 172 -10.85 -2.88 -13.06
CA PHE A 172 -10.80 -3.31 -11.67
C PHE A 172 -11.81 -2.53 -10.81
N ASP A 173 -11.85 -1.20 -10.98
CA ASP A 173 -12.77 -0.32 -10.25
C ASP A 173 -14.24 -0.63 -10.55
N ARG A 174 -14.56 -0.88 -11.83
CA ARG A 174 -15.92 -1.27 -12.25
C ARG A 174 -16.32 -2.59 -11.63
N ASN A 175 -15.42 -3.59 -11.63
CA ASN A 175 -15.69 -4.90 -11.04
C ASN A 175 -15.93 -4.84 -9.52
N LEU A 176 -15.37 -3.83 -8.85
CA LEU A 176 -15.62 -3.54 -7.43
C LEU A 176 -16.87 -2.68 -7.17
N GLY A 177 -17.49 -2.10 -8.19
CA GLY A 177 -18.55 -1.09 -8.03
C GLY A 177 -18.03 0.19 -7.35
N ALA A 178 -16.79 0.58 -7.66
CA ALA A 178 -16.10 1.71 -7.05
C ALA A 178 -15.43 2.58 -8.13
N LYS A 179 -16.22 3.02 -9.12
CA LYS A 179 -15.71 3.75 -10.30
C LYS A 179 -14.86 4.96 -9.90
N GLY A 180 -13.64 5.01 -10.44
CA GLY A 180 -12.67 6.09 -10.23
C GLY A 180 -11.92 6.01 -8.90
N LEU A 181 -11.90 4.84 -8.25
CA LEU A 181 -11.12 4.58 -7.03
C LEU A 181 -9.61 4.70 -7.29
N HIS A 182 -9.13 4.22 -8.44
CA HIS A 182 -7.72 4.24 -8.82
C HIS A 182 -7.40 5.29 -9.88
N GLN A 183 -8.26 6.31 -10.05
CA GLN A 183 -7.99 7.41 -10.98
C GLN A 183 -7.03 8.42 -10.36
N VAL A 184 -5.83 8.52 -10.92
CA VAL A 184 -4.82 9.51 -10.51
C VAL A 184 -5.03 10.83 -11.26
N LYS A 185 -4.65 11.95 -10.64
CA LYS A 185 -4.67 13.27 -11.29
C LYS A 185 -3.38 13.49 -12.06
N LYS A 186 -3.46 14.21 -13.17
CA LYS A 186 -2.29 14.52 -14.01
C LYS A 186 -1.14 15.17 -13.28
N LYS A 187 -1.46 16.12 -12.40
CA LYS A 187 -0.46 16.86 -11.64
C LYS A 187 -0.34 16.31 -10.22
N VAL A 188 0.90 16.05 -9.79
CA VAL A 188 1.27 15.75 -8.42
C VAL A 188 1.23 17.06 -7.63
N GLU A 189 0.15 17.26 -6.89
CA GLU A 189 -0.03 18.45 -6.06
C GLU A 189 -0.89 18.14 -4.84
N PHE A 190 -0.54 18.77 -3.71
CA PHE A 190 -1.35 18.68 -2.50
C PHE A 190 -2.65 19.46 -2.70
N LYS A 191 -3.77 18.86 -2.28
CA LYS A 191 -5.08 19.50 -2.33
C LYS A 191 -5.72 19.50 -0.96
N THR A 192 -5.88 20.69 -0.41
CA THR A 192 -6.69 20.93 0.77
C THR A 192 -8.15 20.63 0.45
N ARG A 193 -8.83 19.89 1.32
CA ARG A 193 -10.28 19.72 1.27
C ARG A 193 -10.83 19.64 2.68
N ARG A 194 -12.13 19.87 2.82
CA ARG A 194 -12.85 19.56 4.05
C ARG A 194 -13.19 18.06 4.06
N SER A 195 -12.88 17.40 5.17
CA SER A 195 -13.30 16.00 5.40
C SER A 195 -14.82 15.87 5.37
N ILE A 196 -15.31 14.75 4.84
CA ILE A 196 -16.73 14.37 4.90
C ILE A 196 -17.01 13.33 6.00
N LEU A 197 -15.99 12.92 6.74
CA LEU A 197 -16.14 12.11 7.93
C LEU A 197 -16.63 12.96 9.12
N PRO A 198 -17.46 12.38 10.00
CA PRO A 198 -17.71 12.92 11.33
C PRO A 198 -16.39 13.24 12.08
N PRO A 199 -16.31 14.37 12.81
CA PRO A 199 -15.07 14.81 13.47
C PRO A 199 -14.43 13.76 14.38
N GLU A 200 -15.25 13.02 15.12
CA GLU A 200 -14.82 11.97 16.04
C GLU A 200 -14.25 10.74 15.32
N LEU A 201 -14.80 10.37 14.15
CA LEU A 201 -14.20 9.32 13.31
C LEU A 201 -12.87 9.79 12.74
N PHE A 202 -12.81 11.05 12.30
CA PHE A 202 -11.58 11.62 11.77
C PHE A 202 -10.46 11.64 12.83
N GLN A 203 -10.78 12.07 14.06
CA GLN A 203 -9.82 12.06 15.15
C GLN A 203 -9.36 10.64 15.47
N LYS A 204 -10.31 9.71 15.66
CA LYS A 204 -10.02 8.28 15.94
C LYS A 204 -9.00 7.68 14.97
N TYR A 205 -9.16 7.95 13.67
CA TYR A 205 -8.26 7.40 12.65
C TYR A 205 -6.96 8.19 12.50
N SER A 206 -6.94 9.48 12.87
CA SER A 206 -5.69 10.26 12.88
C SER A 206 -4.71 9.71 13.90
N ASP A 207 -5.20 9.25 15.05
CA ASP A 207 -4.38 8.67 16.12
C ASP A 207 -3.77 7.30 15.75
N MET A 208 -4.13 6.73 14.59
CA MET A 208 -3.58 5.46 14.10
C MET A 208 -2.29 5.61 13.26
N ALA A 209 -1.77 6.82 13.09
CA ALA A 209 -0.54 7.10 12.34
C ALA A 209 0.73 6.71 13.13
N PHE A 210 0.90 5.42 13.43
CA PHE A 210 1.95 4.91 14.31
C PHE A 210 3.39 5.26 13.88
N TRP A 211 3.62 5.51 12.59
CA TRP A 211 4.93 5.88 12.03
C TRP A 211 5.38 7.29 12.42
N GLN A 212 4.52 8.07 13.09
CA GLN A 212 4.93 9.33 13.73
C GLN A 212 5.83 9.07 14.94
N ASP A 213 5.72 7.89 15.56
CA ASP A 213 6.68 7.42 16.55
C ASP A 213 7.76 6.59 15.86
N THR A 214 9.00 7.09 15.91
CA THR A 214 10.17 6.43 15.33
C THR A 214 10.89 5.50 16.31
N ALA A 215 10.35 5.30 17.51
CA ALA A 215 10.92 4.36 18.47
C ALA A 215 10.73 2.91 17.98
N GLY A 216 11.78 2.09 18.10
CA GLY A 216 11.70 0.65 17.85
C GLY A 216 11.64 0.25 16.36
N THR A 217 12.09 1.10 15.44
CA THR A 217 12.22 0.78 14.01
C THR A 217 13.60 1.14 13.48
N SER A 218 14.05 0.42 12.44
CA SER A 218 15.21 0.78 11.62
C SER A 218 14.82 1.36 10.25
N ALA A 219 13.52 1.63 10.03
CA ALA A 219 13.02 2.12 8.76
C ALA A 219 13.53 3.51 8.41
N SER A 220 13.78 3.73 7.12
CA SER A 220 13.99 5.07 6.56
C SER A 220 12.63 5.78 6.43
N ILE A 221 12.56 7.06 6.81
CA ILE A 221 11.29 7.80 6.82
C ILE A 221 11.47 9.19 6.21
N ILE A 222 10.66 9.49 5.19
CA ILE A 222 10.48 10.83 4.63
C ILE A 222 9.15 11.36 5.19
N SER A 223 9.21 12.01 6.35
CA SER A 223 8.06 12.62 7.03
C SER A 223 8.39 14.05 7.48
N SER A 224 7.35 14.89 7.62
CA SER A 224 7.47 16.17 8.31
C SER A 224 7.66 15.88 9.80
N LYS A 225 8.82 16.24 10.35
CA LYS A 225 9.09 16.18 11.79
C LYS A 225 8.04 16.94 12.59
#